data_AF-A0A166VIQ1-F1
#
_entry.id   AF-A0A166VIQ1-F1
#
_cell.length_a   1.000
_cell.length_b   1.000
_cell.length_c   1.000
_cell.angle_alpha   90.00
_cell.angle_beta   90.00
_cell.angle_gamma   90.00
#
_symmetry.space_group_name_H-M   'P 1'
#
loop_
_entity.id
_entity.type
_entity.pdbx_description
1 polymer ?
#
loop_
_entity_poly.entity_id
_entity_poly.type
_entity_poly.pdbx_seq_one_letter_code
_entity_poly.pdbx_strand_id
1 'polypeptide(L)'
;MGASSSKVTAQDKAILDMKNQRDKLHQYQRRITILTDKETDIAKQMLAKGDKKKALLALRRKKYQETLLAKTDAQLEQLEKLTSNVEFALIQKDVVFGLQQGTKVLKEIHAEMGGLENVEKLMGETADAIAYQKVRCAILERKRFITLEVSDMLGGQISNQDEEEVEDELAALQAELNGPEAELPSIPNEQVPVTEPKRQEPARIKKPEEPQLLAA
;
A
#
# COMPACT_ATOMS: atom_id res chain seq x y z
N MET A 1 -40.69 8.67 -23.50
CA MET A 1 -40.90 7.90 -22.25
C MET A 1 -40.16 6.59 -22.39
N GLY A 2 -38.93 6.50 -21.90
CA GLY A 2 -38.11 5.28 -21.97
C GLY A 2 -38.25 4.51 -20.68
N ALA A 3 -39.06 3.45 -20.68
CA ALA A 3 -39.08 2.49 -19.59
C ALA A 3 -37.81 1.63 -19.66
N SER A 4 -36.69 2.17 -19.20
CA SER A 4 -35.55 1.35 -18.80
C SER A 4 -35.95 0.62 -17.53
N SER A 5 -36.69 -0.49 -17.68
CA SER A 5 -36.83 -1.46 -16.59
C SER A 5 -35.41 -1.91 -16.26
N SER A 6 -34.87 -1.44 -15.14
CA SER A 6 -33.63 -1.93 -14.56
C SER A 6 -33.69 -3.46 -14.60
N LYS A 7 -32.87 -4.09 -15.44
CA LYS A 7 -32.92 -5.54 -15.66
C LYS A 7 -32.45 -6.22 -14.38
N VAL A 8 -33.40 -6.52 -13.49
CA VAL A 8 -33.15 -7.24 -12.25
C VAL A 8 -32.54 -8.60 -12.62
N THR A 9 -31.30 -8.82 -12.23
CA THR A 9 -30.56 -10.04 -12.52
C THR A 9 -31.11 -11.19 -11.67
N ALA A 10 -30.94 -12.44 -12.09
CA ALA A 10 -31.27 -13.60 -11.25
C ALA A 10 -30.54 -13.56 -9.89
N GLN A 11 -29.35 -12.98 -9.87
CA GLN A 11 -28.54 -12.73 -8.67
C GLN A 11 -29.22 -11.75 -7.71
N ASP A 12 -29.75 -10.63 -8.24
CA ASP A 12 -30.47 -9.62 -7.45
C ASP A 12 -31.75 -10.20 -6.82
N LYS A 13 -32.46 -11.07 -7.53
CA LYS A 13 -33.62 -11.79 -7.00
C LYS A 13 -33.23 -12.73 -5.86
N ALA A 14 -32.14 -13.49 -6.02
CA ALA A 14 -31.64 -14.37 -4.97
C ALA A 14 -31.21 -13.61 -3.71
N ILE A 15 -30.53 -12.46 -3.88
CA ILE A 15 -30.15 -11.58 -2.76
C ILE A 15 -31.38 -11.02 -2.06
N LEU A 16 -32.40 -10.60 -2.81
CA LEU A 16 -33.66 -10.14 -2.27
C LEU A 16 -34.36 -11.23 -1.46
N ASP A 17 -34.41 -12.46 -1.98
CA ASP A 17 -35.04 -13.59 -1.29
C ASP A 17 -34.32 -13.95 0.01
N MET A 18 -32.98 -13.93 0.02
CA MET A 18 -32.18 -14.13 1.25
C MET A 18 -32.44 -13.03 2.28
N LYS A 19 -32.49 -11.75 1.85
CA LYS A 19 -32.77 -10.61 2.74
C LYS A 19 -34.20 -10.69 3.30
N ASN A 20 -35.18 -11.04 2.47
CA ASN A 20 -36.55 -11.29 2.90
C ASN A 20 -36.66 -12.44 3.91
N GLN A 21 -35.90 -13.53 3.73
CA GLN A 21 -35.85 -14.64 4.67
C GLN A 21 -35.26 -14.21 6.02
N ARG A 22 -34.15 -13.47 6.01
CA ARG A 22 -33.56 -12.89 7.24
C ARG A 22 -34.57 -12.04 7.99
N ASP A 23 -35.25 -11.13 7.31
CA ASP A 23 -36.22 -10.23 7.95
C ASP A 23 -37.42 -11.00 8.54
N LYS A 24 -37.89 -12.05 7.85
CA LYS A 24 -38.92 -12.96 8.38
C LYS A 24 -38.43 -13.70 9.62
N LEU A 25 -37.19 -14.21 9.64
CA LEU A 25 -36.62 -14.87 10.81
C LEU A 25 -36.52 -13.93 12.01
N HIS A 26 -36.13 -12.66 11.82
CA HIS A 26 -36.17 -11.67 12.89
C HIS A 26 -37.60 -11.40 13.41
N GLN A 27 -38.60 -11.35 12.52
CA GLN A 27 -40.00 -11.23 12.95
C GLN A 27 -40.44 -12.45 13.77
N TYR A 28 -40.06 -13.66 13.36
CA TYR A 28 -40.33 -14.88 14.11
C TYR A 28 -39.63 -14.89 15.47
N GLN A 29 -38.36 -14.49 15.53
CA GLN A 29 -37.59 -14.36 16.76
C GLN A 29 -38.34 -13.47 17.77
N ARG A 30 -38.73 -12.25 17.37
CA ARG A 30 -39.50 -11.33 18.23
C ARG A 30 -40.81 -11.93 18.72
N ARG A 31 -41.56 -12.62 17.84
CA ARG A 31 -42.83 -13.27 18.21
C ARG A 31 -42.61 -14.39 19.23
N ILE A 32 -41.57 -15.20 19.05
CA ILE A 32 -41.27 -16.32 19.96
C ILE A 32 -40.75 -15.81 21.30
N THR A 33 -39.98 -14.71 21.34
CA THR A 33 -39.57 -14.08 22.61
C THR A 33 -40.80 -13.68 23.43
N ILE A 34 -41.77 -12.98 22.82
CA ILE A 34 -43.02 -12.57 23.49
C ILE A 34 -43.82 -13.78 23.98
N LEU A 35 -43.84 -14.88 23.22
CA LEU A 35 -44.52 -16.12 23.64
C LEU A 35 -43.81 -16.79 24.81
N THR A 36 -42.48 -16.86 24.77
CA THR A 36 -41.64 -17.39 25.85
C THR A 36 -41.90 -16.64 27.15
N ASP A 37 -41.95 -15.30 27.11
CA ASP A 37 -42.23 -14.45 28.27
C ASP A 37 -43.63 -14.77 28.85
N LYS A 38 -44.65 -14.84 28.00
CA LYS A 38 -46.01 -15.24 28.42
C LYS A 38 -46.05 -16.63 29.05
N GLU A 39 -45.31 -17.60 28.51
CA GLU A 39 -45.23 -18.94 29.10
C GLU A 39 -44.52 -18.93 30.46
N THR A 40 -43.54 -18.06 30.68
CA THR A 40 -42.94 -17.88 32.01
C THR A 40 -43.94 -17.32 33.02
N ASP A 41 -44.77 -16.36 32.62
CA ASP A 41 -45.77 -15.77 33.51
C ASP A 41 -46.89 -16.76 33.82
N ILE A 42 -47.35 -17.54 32.83
CA ILE A 42 -48.29 -18.64 33.04
C ILE A 42 -47.70 -19.68 34.00
N ALA A 43 -46.42 -20.04 33.84
CA ALA A 43 -45.76 -20.97 34.75
C ALA A 43 -45.72 -20.43 36.19
N LYS A 44 -45.37 -19.15 36.39
CA LYS A 44 -45.39 -18.49 37.72
C LYS A 44 -46.79 -18.50 38.33
N GLN A 45 -47.82 -18.15 37.56
CA GLN A 45 -49.22 -18.15 38.03
C GLN A 45 -49.71 -19.55 38.41
N MET A 46 -49.36 -20.58 37.64
CA MET A 46 -49.75 -21.97 37.95
C MET A 46 -49.03 -22.51 39.18
N LEU A 47 -47.77 -22.10 39.42
CA LEU A 47 -47.05 -22.42 40.66
C LEU A 47 -47.69 -21.73 41.88
N ALA A 48 -48.10 -20.47 41.77
CA ALA A 48 -48.81 -19.76 42.83
C ALA A 48 -50.16 -20.40 43.19
N LYS A 49 -50.83 -21.00 42.20
CA LYS A 49 -52.09 -21.76 42.38
C LYS A 49 -51.89 -23.20 42.88
N GLY A 50 -50.64 -23.66 43.03
CA GLY A 50 -50.32 -25.04 43.47
C GLY A 50 -50.42 -26.12 42.37
N ASP A 51 -50.76 -25.74 41.13
CA ASP A 51 -50.99 -26.64 40.00
C ASP A 51 -49.67 -27.08 39.32
N LYS A 52 -48.89 -27.92 40.00
CA LYS A 52 -47.56 -28.39 39.53
C LYS A 52 -47.57 -29.03 38.14
N LYS A 53 -48.59 -29.83 37.80
CA LYS A 53 -48.67 -30.53 36.50
C LYS A 53 -48.76 -29.55 35.32
N LYS A 54 -49.55 -28.47 35.45
CA LYS A 54 -49.69 -27.44 34.41
C LYS A 54 -48.45 -26.57 34.32
N ALA A 55 -47.83 -26.24 35.45
CA ALA A 55 -46.56 -25.51 35.47
C ALA A 55 -45.45 -26.27 34.73
N LEU A 56 -45.32 -27.60 34.95
CA LEU A 56 -44.36 -28.43 34.22
C LEU A 56 -44.63 -28.46 32.71
N LEU A 57 -45.89 -28.48 32.28
CA LEU A 57 -46.23 -28.42 30.85
C LEU A 57 -45.82 -27.08 30.22
N ALA A 58 -46.09 -25.96 30.91
CA ALA A 58 -45.67 -24.63 30.46
C ALA A 58 -44.15 -24.53 30.34
N LEU A 59 -43.40 -25.04 31.32
CA LEU A 59 -41.94 -25.06 31.27
C LEU A 59 -41.39 -25.93 30.13
N ARG A 60 -42.05 -27.06 29.80
CA ARG A 60 -41.65 -27.88 28.65
C ARG A 60 -41.86 -27.16 27.32
N ARG A 61 -42.98 -26.43 27.17
CA ARG A 61 -43.24 -25.60 25.98
C ARG A 61 -42.21 -24.48 25.86
N LYS A 62 -41.87 -23.84 26.98
CA LYS A 62 -40.85 -22.79 27.04
C LYS A 62 -39.51 -23.31 26.54
N LYS A 63 -39.06 -24.46 27.06
CA LYS A 63 -37.79 -25.09 26.64
C LYS A 63 -37.78 -25.45 25.15
N TYR A 64 -38.91 -25.90 24.61
CA TYR A 64 -39.04 -26.17 23.18
C TYR A 64 -38.92 -24.89 22.33
N GLN A 65 -39.54 -23.79 22.76
CA GLN A 65 -39.44 -22.48 22.11
C GLN A 65 -38.02 -21.90 22.19
N GLU A 66 -37.34 -22.02 23.32
CA GLU A 66 -35.92 -21.65 23.47
C GLU A 66 -35.03 -22.45 22.51
N THR A 67 -35.29 -23.75 22.35
CA THR A 67 -34.56 -24.58 21.37
C THR A 67 -34.81 -24.13 19.94
N LEU A 68 -36.04 -23.70 19.62
CA LEU A 68 -36.40 -23.19 18.31
C LEU A 68 -35.76 -21.81 18.05
N LEU A 69 -35.68 -20.95 19.06
CA LEU A 69 -34.94 -19.69 19.00
C LEU A 69 -33.46 -19.93 18.70
N ALA A 70 -32.80 -20.83 19.45
CA ALA A 70 -31.39 -21.16 19.21
C ALA A 70 -31.12 -21.67 17.79
N LYS A 71 -32.02 -22.49 17.24
CA LYS A 71 -31.95 -22.93 15.83
C LYS A 71 -32.13 -21.77 14.85
N THR A 72 -33.03 -20.84 15.15
CA THR A 72 -33.30 -19.66 14.33
C THR A 72 -32.10 -18.71 14.33
N ASP A 73 -31.47 -18.50 15.49
CA ASP A 73 -30.27 -17.67 15.63
C ASP A 73 -29.10 -18.25 14.82
N ALA A 74 -28.90 -19.58 14.87
CA ALA A 74 -27.90 -20.25 14.05
C ALA A 74 -28.17 -20.10 12.53
N GLN A 75 -29.44 -20.15 12.11
CA GLN A 75 -29.82 -19.94 10.72
C GLN A 75 -29.64 -18.48 10.28
N LEU A 76 -29.91 -17.51 11.16
CA LEU A 76 -29.66 -16.09 10.90
C LEU A 76 -28.16 -15.84 10.69
N GLU A 77 -27.31 -16.37 11.56
CA GLU A 77 -25.86 -16.26 11.43
C GLU A 77 -25.38 -16.87 10.08
N GLN A 78 -25.93 -18.02 9.70
CA GLN A 78 -25.62 -18.64 8.41
C GLN A 78 -26.06 -17.76 7.23
N LEU A 79 -27.25 -17.16 7.28
CA LEU A 79 -27.75 -16.25 6.24
C LEU A 79 -26.92 -14.98 6.14
N GLU A 80 -26.46 -14.42 7.26
CA GLU A 80 -25.57 -13.26 7.28
C GLU A 80 -24.23 -13.57 6.63
N LYS A 81 -23.63 -14.73 6.97
CA LYS A 81 -22.39 -15.21 6.32
C LYS A 81 -22.58 -15.39 4.82
N LEU A 82 -23.67 -16.03 4.40
CA LEU A 82 -23.97 -16.24 2.98
C LEU A 82 -24.18 -14.92 2.23
N THR A 83 -24.88 -13.97 2.84
CA THR A 83 -25.13 -12.65 2.24
C THR A 83 -23.82 -11.89 2.05
N SER A 84 -22.98 -11.83 3.09
CA SER A 84 -21.65 -11.20 3.02
C SER A 84 -20.75 -11.86 1.97
N ASN A 85 -20.77 -13.19 1.86
CA ASN A 85 -20.00 -13.92 0.85
C ASN A 85 -20.46 -13.59 -0.58
N VAL A 86 -21.77 -13.48 -0.80
CA VAL A 86 -22.32 -13.11 -2.12
C VAL A 86 -21.99 -11.67 -2.47
N GLU A 87 -22.11 -10.74 -1.52
CA GLU A 87 -21.73 -9.34 -1.72
C GLU A 87 -20.24 -9.21 -2.04
N PHE A 88 -19.38 -9.97 -1.35
CA PHE A 88 -17.96 -10.02 -1.66
C PHE A 88 -17.68 -10.61 -3.05
N ALA A 89 -18.37 -11.70 -3.44
CA ALA A 89 -18.21 -12.30 -4.75
C ALA A 89 -18.63 -11.34 -5.89
N LEU A 90 -19.64 -10.51 -5.68
CA LEU A 90 -20.03 -9.45 -6.63
C LEU A 90 -18.92 -8.42 -6.78
N ILE A 91 -18.39 -7.90 -5.67
CA ILE A 91 -17.26 -6.95 -5.70
C ILE A 91 -16.04 -7.58 -6.38
N GLN A 92 -15.74 -8.83 -6.07
CA GLN A 92 -14.61 -9.55 -6.67
C GLN A 92 -14.76 -9.68 -8.18
N LYS A 93 -15.97 -9.99 -8.66
CA LYS A 93 -16.27 -10.02 -10.10
C LYS A 93 -16.00 -8.67 -10.75
N ASP A 94 -16.46 -7.59 -10.13
CA ASP A 94 -16.29 -6.24 -10.66
C ASP A 94 -14.82 -5.80 -10.68
N VAL A 95 -14.05 -6.12 -9.63
CA VAL A 95 -12.61 -5.89 -9.57
C VAL A 95 -11.88 -6.67 -10.67
N VAL A 96 -12.20 -7.95 -10.85
CA VAL A 96 -11.60 -8.77 -11.92
C VAL A 96 -11.96 -8.20 -13.30
N PHE A 97 -13.20 -7.76 -13.51
CA PHE A 97 -13.63 -7.14 -14.76
C PHE A 97 -12.89 -5.82 -15.01
N GLY A 98 -12.68 -4.99 -13.98
CA GLY A 98 -11.89 -3.77 -14.03
C GLY A 98 -10.42 -4.05 -14.39
N LEU A 99 -9.80 -5.05 -13.76
CA LEU A 99 -8.43 -5.47 -14.08
C LEU A 99 -8.32 -6.01 -15.51
N GLN A 100 -9.31 -6.76 -15.99
CA GLN A 100 -9.34 -7.24 -17.37
C GLN A 100 -9.44 -6.09 -18.38
N GLN A 101 -10.28 -5.09 -18.12
CA GLN A 101 -10.33 -3.88 -18.95
C GLN A 101 -9.03 -3.10 -18.91
N GLY A 102 -8.47 -2.86 -17.73
CA GLY A 102 -7.17 -2.20 -17.58
C GLY A 102 -6.06 -2.94 -18.33
N THR A 103 -6.06 -4.28 -18.28
CA THR A 103 -5.11 -5.10 -19.04
C THR A 103 -5.31 -4.98 -20.55
N LYS A 104 -6.55 -4.89 -21.02
CA LYS A 104 -6.84 -4.68 -22.45
C LYS A 104 -6.33 -3.32 -22.92
N VAL A 105 -6.64 -2.25 -22.19
CA VAL A 105 -6.13 -0.90 -22.48
C VAL A 105 -4.61 -0.87 -22.43
N LEU A 106 -3.99 -1.52 -21.45
CA LEU A 106 -2.53 -1.59 -21.36
C LEU A 106 -1.93 -2.32 -22.57
N LYS A 107 -2.58 -3.39 -23.06
CA LYS A 107 -2.18 -4.10 -24.29
C LYS A 107 -2.33 -3.22 -25.53
N GLU A 108 -3.39 -2.42 -25.63
CA GLU A 108 -3.58 -1.44 -26.70
C GLU A 108 -2.50 -0.38 -26.67
N ILE A 109 -2.21 0.20 -25.49
CA ILE A 109 -1.11 1.15 -25.29
C ILE A 109 0.24 0.51 -25.65
N HIS A 110 0.51 -0.72 -25.23
CA HIS A 110 1.74 -1.42 -25.59
C HIS A 110 1.85 -1.67 -27.10
N ALA A 111 0.73 -1.92 -27.79
CA ALA A 111 0.71 -2.05 -29.24
C ALA A 111 0.98 -0.70 -29.94
N GLU A 112 0.42 0.40 -29.43
CA GLU A 112 0.65 1.75 -29.96
C GLU A 112 2.05 2.30 -29.66
N MET A 113 2.63 1.97 -28.50
CA MET A 113 3.98 2.40 -28.07
C MET A 113 5.13 1.62 -28.75
N GLY A 114 4.82 0.79 -29.75
CA GLY A 114 5.81 0.09 -30.58
C GLY A 114 6.10 -1.36 -30.19
N GLY A 115 5.27 -1.97 -29.33
CA GLY A 115 5.28 -3.42 -29.08
C GLY A 115 6.64 -4.01 -28.69
N LEU A 116 6.86 -5.27 -29.11
CA LEU A 116 8.09 -6.04 -28.85
C LEU A 116 9.31 -5.42 -29.54
N GLU A 117 9.13 -4.80 -30.72
CA GLU A 117 10.22 -4.20 -31.52
C GLU A 117 10.89 -3.04 -30.80
N ASN A 118 10.14 -2.17 -30.14
CA ASN A 118 10.72 -1.05 -29.40
C ASN A 118 11.43 -1.52 -28.12
N VAL A 119 10.93 -2.60 -27.49
CA VAL A 119 11.58 -3.25 -26.34
C VAL A 119 12.86 -3.97 -26.78
N GLU A 120 12.85 -4.67 -27.91
CA GLU A 120 14.00 -5.38 -28.47
C GLU A 120 15.09 -4.41 -28.95
N LYS A 121 14.69 -3.28 -29.55
CA LYS A 121 15.59 -2.17 -29.87
C LYS A 121 16.19 -1.53 -28.63
N LEU A 122 15.39 -1.26 -27.59
CA LEU A 122 15.88 -0.72 -26.31
C LEU A 122 16.82 -1.70 -25.60
N MET A 123 16.54 -3.01 -25.66
CA MET A 123 17.43 -4.05 -25.11
C MET A 123 18.73 -4.17 -25.91
N GLY A 124 18.70 -4.05 -27.24
CA GLY A 124 19.88 -3.98 -28.09
C GLY A 124 20.76 -2.77 -27.75
N GLU A 125 20.16 -1.58 -27.66
CA GLU A 125 20.84 -0.34 -27.27
C GLU A 125 21.46 -0.43 -25.85
N THR A 126 20.78 -1.12 -24.92
CA THR A 126 21.30 -1.36 -23.57
C THR A 126 22.45 -2.36 -23.54
N ALA A 127 22.37 -3.43 -24.34
CA ALA A 127 23.44 -4.43 -24.44
C ALA A 127 24.72 -3.82 -25.05
N ASP A 128 24.58 -2.98 -26.08
CA ASP A 128 25.68 -2.25 -26.70
C ASP A 128 26.29 -1.22 -25.74
N ALA A 129 25.46 -0.51 -24.96
CA ALA A 129 25.95 0.40 -23.92
C ALA A 129 26.76 -0.34 -22.84
N ILE A 130 26.30 -1.53 -22.42
CA ILE A 130 27.04 -2.38 -21.47
C ILE A 130 28.34 -2.89 -22.08
N ALA A 131 28.33 -3.29 -23.36
CA ALA A 131 29.55 -3.72 -24.06
C ALA A 131 30.56 -2.58 -24.18
N TYR A 132 30.12 -1.38 -24.57
CA TYR A 132 30.95 -0.19 -24.61
C TYR A 132 31.53 0.18 -23.24
N GLN A 133 30.72 0.11 -22.18
CA GLN A 133 31.18 0.34 -20.82
C GLN A 133 32.22 -0.68 -20.36
N LYS A 134 32.04 -1.97 -20.70
CA LYS A 134 33.02 -3.03 -20.42
C LYS A 134 34.33 -2.82 -21.17
N VAL A 135 34.27 -2.47 -22.46
CA VAL A 135 35.44 -2.13 -23.26
C VAL A 135 36.16 -0.91 -22.68
N ARG A 136 35.41 0.12 -22.27
CA ARG A 136 35.98 1.30 -21.59
C ARG A 136 36.64 0.94 -20.26
N CYS A 137 36.01 0.10 -19.43
CA CYS A 137 36.62 -0.40 -18.20
C CYS A 137 37.92 -1.18 -18.48
N ALA A 138 37.92 -2.07 -19.48
CA ALA A 138 39.13 -2.80 -19.87
C ALA A 138 40.24 -1.87 -20.40
N ILE A 139 39.89 -0.83 -21.17
CA ILE A 139 40.85 0.19 -21.62
C ILE A 139 41.41 0.98 -20.42
N LEU A 140 40.58 1.36 -19.46
CA LEU A 140 41.03 2.07 -18.25
C LEU A 140 41.91 1.20 -17.36
N GLU A 141 41.58 -0.09 -17.22
CA GLU A 141 42.42 -1.05 -16.51
C GLU A 141 43.78 -1.24 -17.19
N ARG A 142 43.79 -1.37 -18.52
CA ARG A 142 45.03 -1.45 -19.30
C ARG A 142 45.85 -0.16 -19.21
N LYS A 143 45.19 1.00 -19.28
CA LYS A 143 45.84 2.31 -19.13
C LYS A 143 46.48 2.44 -17.74
N ARG A 144 45.77 2.01 -16.69
CA ARG A 144 46.29 1.98 -15.31
C ARG A 144 47.51 1.06 -15.19
N PHE A 145 47.48 -0.11 -15.83
CA PHE A 145 48.61 -1.03 -15.86
C PHE A 145 49.85 -0.42 -16.52
N ILE A 146 49.69 0.21 -17.68
CA ILE A 146 50.78 0.92 -18.37
C ILE A 146 51.34 2.06 -17.52
N THR A 147 50.49 2.87 -16.87
CA THR A 147 50.98 3.95 -15.99
C THR A 147 51.75 3.40 -14.80
N LEU A 148 51.35 2.25 -14.25
CA LEU A 148 52.07 1.62 -13.15
C LEU A 148 53.42 1.07 -13.60
N GLU A 149 53.47 0.37 -14.75
CA GLU A 149 54.74 -0.12 -15.32
C GLU A 149 55.69 1.03 -15.66
N VAL A 150 55.17 2.12 -16.26
CA VAL A 150 55.97 3.31 -16.54
C VAL A 150 56.44 3.98 -15.25
N SER A 151 55.60 4.07 -14.21
CA SER A 151 55.99 4.62 -12.91
C SER A 151 57.02 3.76 -12.19
N ASP A 152 56.94 2.44 -12.30
CA ASP A 152 57.88 1.49 -11.68
C ASP A 152 59.22 1.46 -12.45
N MET A 153 59.17 1.57 -13.79
CA MET A 153 60.35 1.71 -14.63
C MET A 153 61.04 3.07 -14.45
N LEU A 154 60.31 4.18 -14.36
CA LEU A 154 60.89 5.50 -14.09
C LEU A 154 61.41 5.62 -12.66
N GLY A 155 60.66 5.12 -11.66
CA GLY A 155 61.06 5.18 -10.25
C GLY A 155 62.34 4.39 -9.92
N GLY A 156 62.75 3.46 -10.80
CA GLY A 156 64.01 2.72 -10.67
C GLY A 156 65.20 3.31 -11.43
N GLN A 157 65.00 4.30 -12.32
CA GLN A 157 66.06 4.86 -13.18
C GLN A 157 66.33 6.36 -12.98
N ILE A 158 65.49 7.07 -12.24
CA ILE A 158 65.63 8.51 -11.99
C ILE A 158 66.60 8.71 -10.81
N SER A 159 67.69 9.44 -11.04
CA SER A 159 68.59 9.92 -9.98
C SER A 159 67.98 11.16 -9.30
N ASN A 160 68.32 11.44 -8.05
CA ASN A 160 67.87 12.67 -7.36
C ASN A 160 68.17 13.97 -8.15
N GLN A 161 69.19 13.92 -9.01
CA GLN A 161 69.59 15.02 -9.89
C GLN A 161 68.59 15.22 -11.04
N ASP A 162 68.03 14.14 -11.57
CA ASP A 162 67.01 14.17 -12.62
C ASP A 162 65.65 14.60 -12.03
N GLU A 163 65.37 14.30 -10.75
CA GLU A 163 64.17 14.83 -10.06
C GLU A 163 64.22 16.35 -9.91
N GLU A 164 65.37 16.90 -9.54
CA GLU A 164 65.57 18.35 -9.38
C GLU A 164 65.41 19.09 -10.72
N GLU A 165 65.94 18.53 -11.82
CA GLU A 165 65.82 19.11 -13.17
C GLU A 165 64.37 19.05 -13.68
N VAL A 166 63.64 17.97 -13.39
CA VAL A 166 62.21 17.84 -13.72
C VAL A 166 61.34 18.80 -12.89
N GLU A 167 61.66 19.01 -11.62
CA GLU A 167 60.98 20.00 -10.76
C GLU A 167 61.18 21.43 -11.27
N ASP A 168 62.40 21.77 -11.71
CA ASP A 168 62.72 23.07 -12.31
C ASP A 168 61.99 23.28 -13.65
N GLU A 169 61.94 22.27 -14.53
CA GLU A 169 61.17 22.33 -15.78
C GLU A 169 59.65 22.46 -15.53
N LEU A 170 59.11 21.76 -14.52
CA LEU A 170 57.71 21.86 -14.12
C LEU A 170 57.38 23.26 -13.60
N ALA A 171 58.27 23.84 -12.78
CA ALA A 171 58.15 25.20 -12.29
C ALA A 171 58.21 26.23 -13.44
N ALA A 172 59.09 26.02 -14.42
CA ALA A 172 59.18 26.86 -15.62
C ALA A 172 57.91 26.79 -16.48
N LEU A 173 57.34 25.60 -16.71
CA LEU A 173 56.08 25.44 -17.45
C LEU A 173 54.88 26.01 -16.70
N GLN A 174 54.85 25.88 -15.36
CA GLN A 174 53.83 26.52 -14.53
C GLN A 174 53.95 28.04 -14.56
N ALA A 175 55.16 28.59 -14.64
CA ALA A 175 55.39 30.03 -14.80
C ALA A 175 55.04 30.53 -16.22
N GLU A 176 55.27 29.73 -17.27
CA GLU A 176 54.83 30.05 -18.64
C GLU A 176 53.30 30.03 -18.78
N LEU A 177 52.62 29.08 -18.13
CA LEU A 177 51.16 29.01 -18.10
C LEU A 177 50.54 30.09 -17.18
N ASN A 178 51.25 30.52 -16.14
CA ASN A 178 50.81 31.51 -15.15
C ASN A 178 51.69 32.78 -15.13
N GLY A 179 52.00 33.37 -16.29
CA GLY A 179 52.73 34.65 -16.40
C GLY A 179 52.10 35.79 -15.57
N PRO A 180 52.83 36.91 -15.32
CA PRO A 180 52.51 37.87 -14.25
C PRO A 180 51.13 38.52 -14.44
N GLU A 181 50.31 38.41 -13.39
CA GLU A 181 49.02 39.09 -13.21
C GLU A 181 47.93 38.80 -14.26
N ALA A 182 47.33 37.61 -14.20
CA ALA A 182 45.96 37.42 -14.65
C ALA A 182 44.99 37.78 -13.50
N GLU A 183 44.65 39.07 -13.38
CA GLU A 183 43.41 39.50 -12.75
C GLU A 183 42.24 38.76 -13.41
N LEU A 184 41.65 37.79 -12.73
CA LEU A 184 40.38 37.22 -13.16
C LEU A 184 39.27 38.25 -12.87
N PRO A 185 38.51 38.71 -13.88
CA PRO A 185 37.47 39.72 -13.68
C PRO A 185 36.36 39.19 -12.76
N SER A 186 35.97 40.00 -11.77
CA SER A 186 34.81 39.74 -10.92
C SER A 186 33.53 39.66 -11.76
N ILE A 187 32.89 38.49 -11.74
CA ILE A 187 31.63 38.24 -12.44
C ILE A 187 30.49 38.87 -11.61
N PRO A 188 29.64 39.75 -12.18
CA PRO A 188 28.53 40.37 -11.46
C PRO A 188 27.53 39.35 -10.89
N ASN A 189 27.20 39.52 -9.60
CA ASN A 189 26.22 38.72 -8.87
C ASN A 189 24.81 39.19 -9.24
N GLU A 190 24.22 38.62 -10.29
CA GLU A 190 22.82 38.85 -10.64
C GLU A 190 21.94 37.78 -9.98
N GLN A 191 21.06 38.24 -9.10
CA GLN A 191 20.19 37.44 -8.24
C GLN A 191 19.18 36.64 -9.06
N VAL A 192 19.10 35.33 -8.84
CA VAL A 192 17.97 34.51 -9.29
C VAL A 192 17.42 33.73 -8.07
N PRO A 193 16.10 33.80 -7.78
CA PRO A 193 15.57 33.43 -6.47
C PRO A 193 15.45 31.92 -6.29
N VAL A 194 15.98 31.41 -5.18
CA VAL A 194 15.76 30.03 -4.73
C VAL A 194 14.51 30.00 -3.84
N THR A 195 13.45 29.40 -4.37
CA THR A 195 12.26 28.99 -3.61
C THR A 195 12.61 27.97 -2.53
N GLU A 196 12.26 28.27 -1.28
CA GLU A 196 12.45 27.41 -0.11
C GLU A 196 11.58 26.13 -0.15
N PRO A 197 12.11 24.96 0.28
CA PRO A 197 11.29 23.91 0.84
C PRO A 197 11.30 23.99 2.37
N LYS A 198 10.12 24.26 2.95
CA LYS A 198 9.83 24.18 4.39
C LYS A 198 10.25 22.83 4.96
N ARG A 199 11.21 22.84 5.90
CA ARG A 199 11.43 21.74 6.85
C ARG A 199 10.81 22.12 8.19
N GLN A 200 9.72 21.44 8.55
CA GLN A 200 9.12 21.53 9.88
C GLN A 200 9.95 20.69 10.86
N GLU A 201 10.46 21.32 11.92
CA GLU A 201 10.96 20.62 13.10
C GLU A 201 9.90 20.62 14.22
N PRO A 202 9.83 19.55 15.04
CA PRO A 202 8.75 19.32 16.00
C PRO A 202 8.85 20.19 17.26
N ALA A 203 7.68 20.60 17.74
CA ALA A 203 7.48 21.42 18.93
C ALA A 203 7.99 20.75 20.22
N ARG A 204 8.80 21.51 20.97
CA ARG A 204 9.27 21.19 22.32
C ARG A 204 8.09 21.20 23.31
N ILE A 205 7.84 20.05 23.93
CA ILE A 205 6.81 19.80 24.93
C ILE A 205 7.04 20.69 26.17
N LYS A 206 6.01 21.44 26.57
CA LYS A 206 5.98 22.21 27.83
C LYS A 206 5.71 21.27 29.00
N LYS A 207 6.49 21.38 30.07
CA LYS A 207 6.25 20.69 31.35
C LYS A 207 4.97 21.25 32.01
N PRO A 208 4.14 20.43 32.68
CA PRO A 208 3.03 20.92 33.49
C PRO A 208 3.51 21.36 34.88
N GLU A 209 3.03 22.53 35.33
CA GLU A 209 3.14 23.01 36.70
C GLU A 209 2.06 22.32 37.58
N GLU A 210 2.47 21.84 38.76
CA GLU A 210 1.56 21.27 39.76
C GLU A 210 0.73 22.37 40.47
N PRO A 211 -0.55 22.10 40.80
CA PRO A 211 -1.42 23.07 41.45
C PRO A 211 -1.16 23.15 42.96
N GLN A 212 -0.87 24.34 43.48
CA GLN A 212 -0.92 24.61 44.92
C GLN A 212 -2.38 24.75 45.37
N LEU A 213 -2.75 23.87 46.30
CA LEU A 213 -4.03 23.89 47.00
C LEU A 213 -4.11 25.07 47.98
N LEU A 214 -5.28 25.72 47.96
CA LEU A 214 -5.77 26.67 48.94
C LEU A 214 -6.02 25.94 50.27
N ALA A 215 -5.36 26.32 51.37
CA ALA A 215 -5.85 26.12 52.74
C ALA A 215 -5.00 26.90 53.76
N ALA A 216 -5.57 28.01 54.28
CA ALA A 216 -5.56 28.50 55.67
C ALA A 216 -5.65 30.04 55.69
#